data_AF-A0A6B2LIW5-F1
#
_entry.id   AF-A0A6B2LIW5-F1
#
_cell.length_a   1.000
_cell.length_b   1.000
_cell.length_c   1.000
_cell.angle_alpha   90.00
_cell.angle_beta   90.00
_cell.angle_gamma   90.00
#
_symmetry.space_group_name_H-M   'P 1'
#
loop_
_entity.id
_entity.type
_entity.pdbx_description
1 polymer ?
#
loop_
_entity_poly.entity_id
_entity_poly.type
_entity_poly.pdbx_seq_one_letter_code
_entity_poly.pdbx_strand_id
1 'polypeptide(L)'
;MMVVPPSWWNSSYGPWNPSWGYHNFAFPESILLNPHFYQLIQSWLPSPRLWTLLYRASRDGYTASQFHSRCNNSGPTITIYKSSSYLFGGYNPNNWTSSSSYQNGAGSFIFTLVNPRGNQPTVFRWKKSNGPYDGPDRHATFGGGHDIYVCDNPHSNTSSYIGFPCSYEDTLGFGNATFTGTNSGWYVNEIEVKF
;
A
#
# COMPACT_ATOMS: atom_id res chain seq x y z
N MET A 1 -25.58 -31.15 -9.80
CA MET A 1 -26.13 -29.96 -10.50
C MET A 1 -25.00 -28.93 -10.54
N MET A 2 -24.40 -28.66 -11.70
CA MET A 2 -23.38 -27.61 -11.80
C MET A 2 -24.10 -26.28 -11.72
N VAL A 3 -23.84 -25.51 -10.66
CA VAL A 3 -24.46 -24.21 -10.46
C VAL A 3 -23.56 -23.17 -11.12
N VAL A 4 -24.18 -22.25 -11.85
CA VAL A 4 -23.50 -21.27 -12.70
C VAL A 4 -23.02 -20.10 -11.81
N PRO A 5 -21.77 -19.64 -11.94
CA PRO A 5 -21.26 -18.53 -11.15
C PRO A 5 -21.97 -17.20 -11.51
N PRO A 6 -22.03 -16.21 -10.59
CA PRO A 6 -22.60 -14.90 -10.86
C PRO A 6 -21.88 -14.18 -12.01
N SER A 7 -22.58 -13.25 -12.68
CA SER A 7 -22.07 -12.51 -13.86
C SER A 7 -20.82 -11.68 -13.63
N TRP A 8 -20.45 -11.42 -12.37
CA TRP A 8 -19.24 -10.69 -11.98
C TRP A 8 -18.08 -11.60 -11.55
N TRP A 9 -18.25 -12.93 -11.56
CA TRP A 9 -17.20 -13.88 -11.20
C TRP A 9 -16.15 -14.03 -12.32
N ASN A 10 -14.88 -13.86 -11.97
CA ASN A 10 -13.75 -14.13 -12.85
C ASN A 10 -13.16 -15.51 -12.53
N SER A 11 -12.98 -16.36 -13.54
CA SER A 11 -12.39 -17.69 -13.41
C SER A 11 -10.93 -17.68 -12.94
N SER A 12 -10.26 -16.53 -12.94
CA SER A 12 -8.93 -16.34 -12.36
C SER A 12 -8.91 -16.42 -10.82
N TYR A 13 -10.06 -16.36 -10.14
CA TYR A 13 -10.18 -16.44 -8.68
C TYR A 13 -10.22 -17.88 -8.12
N GLY A 14 -9.99 -18.89 -8.96
CA GLY A 14 -10.03 -20.31 -8.58
C GLY A 14 -11.38 -20.98 -8.87
N PRO A 15 -11.61 -22.22 -8.42
CA PRO A 15 -12.86 -22.93 -8.66
C PRO A 15 -13.99 -22.35 -7.79
N TRP A 16 -15.11 -22.03 -8.44
CA TRP A 16 -16.33 -21.57 -7.75
C TRP A 16 -16.91 -22.69 -6.88
N ASN A 17 -17.04 -22.45 -5.56
CA ASN A 17 -17.63 -23.40 -4.63
C ASN A 17 -18.83 -22.79 -3.87
N PRO A 18 -20.08 -23.25 -4.12
CA PRO A 18 -21.27 -22.73 -3.47
C PRO A 18 -21.37 -23.08 -1.97
N SER A 19 -20.59 -24.06 -1.48
CA SER A 19 -20.53 -24.38 -0.06
C SER A 19 -19.81 -23.32 0.78
N TRP A 20 -19.15 -22.36 0.12
CA TRP A 20 -18.49 -21.23 0.79
C TRP A 20 -19.49 -20.15 1.22
N GLY A 21 -20.74 -20.21 0.74
CA GLY A 21 -21.84 -19.36 1.17
C GLY A 21 -21.63 -17.87 0.89
N TYR A 22 -22.73 -17.13 0.83
CA TYR A 22 -22.71 -15.66 0.84
C TYR A 22 -22.35 -15.08 2.22
N HIS A 23 -21.68 -15.87 3.08
CA HIS A 23 -21.35 -15.50 4.44
C HIS A 23 -19.82 -15.35 4.55
N ASN A 24 -19.40 -14.09 4.51
CA ASN A 24 -18.11 -13.61 5.02
C ASN A 24 -16.82 -13.94 4.24
N PHE A 25 -16.73 -13.56 2.96
CA PHE A 25 -15.56 -12.74 2.59
C PHE A 25 -15.87 -11.29 2.96
N ALA A 26 -16.17 -11.08 4.24
CA ALA A 26 -16.22 -9.76 4.78
C ALA A 26 -14.83 -9.19 4.50
N PHE A 27 -14.79 -8.05 3.82
CA PHE A 27 -13.61 -7.23 3.70
C PHE A 27 -13.56 -6.32 4.94
N PRO A 28 -13.76 -6.85 6.17
CA PRO A 28 -14.51 -6.18 7.23
C PRO A 28 -13.73 -5.00 7.82
N GLU A 29 -12.47 -4.82 7.42
CA GLU A 29 -11.55 -3.92 8.09
C GLU A 29 -10.86 -2.96 7.12
N SER A 30 -11.30 -2.80 5.87
CA SER A 30 -10.79 -1.70 5.05
C SER A 30 -11.82 -0.61 4.84
N ILE A 31 -11.43 0.61 5.17
CA ILE A 31 -12.17 1.83 4.82
C ILE A 31 -11.58 2.54 3.59
N LEU A 32 -10.43 2.07 3.10
CA LEU A 32 -9.72 2.64 1.95
C LEU A 32 -9.87 1.80 0.68
N LEU A 33 -10.00 0.48 0.80
CA LEU A 33 -10.07 -0.44 -0.32
C LEU A 33 -11.50 -0.93 -0.56
N ASN A 34 -11.95 -0.79 -1.80
CA ASN A 34 -13.10 -1.53 -2.31
C ASN A 34 -12.65 -2.91 -2.86
N PRO A 35 -13.57 -3.84 -3.16
CA PRO A 35 -13.22 -5.16 -3.67
C PRO A 35 -12.37 -5.15 -4.95
N HIS A 36 -12.58 -4.16 -5.83
CA HIS A 36 -11.81 -4.04 -7.06
C HIS A 36 -10.34 -3.71 -6.79
N PHE A 37 -10.05 -2.72 -5.93
CA PHE A 37 -8.67 -2.39 -5.56
C PHE A 37 -7.98 -3.51 -4.81
N TYR A 38 -8.71 -4.25 -3.97
CA TYR A 38 -8.16 -5.43 -3.33
C TYR A 38 -7.69 -6.47 -4.35
N GLN A 39 -8.56 -6.84 -5.30
CA GLN A 39 -8.24 -7.81 -6.34
C GLN A 39 -7.06 -7.35 -7.21
N LEU A 40 -6.97 -6.05 -7.50
CA LEU A 40 -5.83 -5.49 -8.23
C LEU A 40 -4.52 -5.68 -7.47
N ILE A 41 -4.47 -5.29 -6.19
CA ILE A 41 -3.25 -5.45 -5.39
C ILE A 41 -2.88 -6.94 -5.25
N GLN A 42 -3.87 -7.83 -5.09
CA GLN A 42 -3.63 -9.27 -5.06
C GLN A 42 -2.95 -9.77 -6.34
N SER A 43 -3.36 -9.27 -7.50
CA SER A 43 -2.75 -9.61 -8.79
C SER A 43 -1.31 -9.13 -8.94
N TRP A 44 -0.89 -8.14 -8.14
CA TRP A 44 0.47 -7.61 -8.16
C TRP A 44 1.42 -8.33 -7.20
N LEU A 45 0.89 -9.07 -6.22
CA LEU A 45 1.70 -9.80 -5.27
C LEU A 45 2.42 -10.99 -5.92
N PRO A 46 3.57 -11.43 -5.35
CA PRO A 46 4.22 -12.66 -5.76
C PRO A 46 3.35 -13.92 -5.56
N SER A 47 2.45 -13.89 -4.57
CA SER A 47 1.48 -14.93 -4.28
C SER A 47 0.20 -14.33 -3.68
N PRO A 48 -1.00 -14.74 -4.13
CA PRO A 48 -2.25 -14.36 -3.49
C PRO A 48 -2.28 -14.80 -2.04
N ARG A 49 -2.79 -13.96 -1.14
CA ARG A 49 -2.93 -14.30 0.28
C ARG A 49 -4.07 -13.54 0.93
N LEU A 50 -4.68 -14.10 1.96
CA LEU A 50 -5.65 -13.32 2.76
C LEU A 50 -4.88 -12.28 3.57
N TRP A 51 -5.40 -11.05 3.62
CA TRP A 51 -4.79 -10.01 4.44
C TRP A 51 -5.63 -9.68 5.66
N THR A 52 -4.94 -9.40 6.76
CA THR A 52 -5.54 -8.87 7.99
C THR A 52 -5.10 -7.42 8.19
N LEU A 53 -5.97 -6.56 8.76
CA LEU A 53 -5.58 -5.20 9.14
C LEU A 53 -4.66 -5.24 10.36
N LEU A 54 -3.41 -4.81 10.18
CA LEU A 54 -2.46 -4.64 11.27
C LEU A 54 -2.62 -3.28 11.96
N TYR A 55 -2.74 -2.23 11.17
CA TYR A 55 -2.73 -0.84 11.63
C TYR A 55 -3.69 -0.01 10.81
N ARG A 56 -4.51 0.80 11.49
CA ARG A 56 -5.27 1.89 10.89
C ARG A 56 -5.04 3.16 11.69
N ALA A 57 -4.61 4.24 11.07
CA ALA A 57 -4.22 5.44 11.82
C ALA A 57 -5.39 6.05 12.61
N SER A 58 -6.60 6.09 12.06
CA SER A 58 -7.78 6.54 12.82
C SER A 58 -8.18 5.64 14.01
N ARG A 59 -7.74 4.38 14.03
CA ARG A 59 -8.00 3.42 15.12
C ARG A 59 -6.87 3.40 16.15
N ASP A 60 -5.64 3.35 15.67
CA ASP A 60 -4.43 3.07 16.45
C ASP A 60 -3.62 4.33 16.76
N GLY A 61 -3.99 5.46 16.17
CA GLY A 61 -3.31 6.75 16.24
C GLY A 61 -2.34 6.97 15.06
N TYR A 62 -1.87 8.21 14.91
CA TYR A 62 -1.15 8.69 13.72
C TYR A 62 0.37 8.83 13.91
N THR A 63 0.93 8.36 15.03
CA THR A 63 2.37 8.46 15.26
C THR A 63 3.12 7.31 14.58
N ALA A 64 4.34 7.57 14.14
CA ALA A 64 5.25 6.56 13.63
C ALA A 64 5.50 5.45 14.67
N SER A 65 5.56 5.81 15.96
CA SER A 65 5.69 4.85 17.05
C SER A 65 4.50 3.89 17.15
N GLN A 66 3.28 4.35 16.90
CA GLN A 66 2.09 3.50 16.86
C GLN A 66 2.12 2.56 15.67
N PHE A 67 2.49 3.06 14.48
CA PHE A 67 2.75 2.21 13.31
C PHE A 67 3.76 1.09 13.63
N HIS A 68 4.93 1.43 14.18
CA HIS A 68 5.97 0.44 14.48
C HIS A 68 5.54 -0.55 15.57
N SER A 69 4.78 -0.10 16.58
CA SER A 69 4.25 -0.99 17.62
C SER A 69 3.30 -2.07 17.07
N ARG A 70 2.64 -1.79 15.94
CA ARG A 70 1.68 -2.69 15.29
C ARG A 70 2.29 -3.51 14.15
N CYS A 71 3.23 -2.95 13.41
CA CYS A 71 3.69 -3.50 12.13
C CYS A 71 5.06 -4.18 12.21
N ASN A 72 5.88 -3.86 13.23
CA ASN A 72 7.20 -4.47 13.33
C ASN A 72 7.09 -6.00 13.48
N ASN A 73 8.01 -6.72 12.83
CA ASN A 73 8.10 -8.18 12.83
C ASN A 73 6.85 -8.92 12.35
N SER A 74 5.93 -8.24 11.65
CA SER A 74 4.69 -8.86 11.15
C SER A 74 4.86 -9.60 9.83
N GLY A 75 6.03 -9.55 9.20
CA GLY A 75 6.29 -10.10 7.87
C GLY A 75 6.03 -9.10 6.75
N PRO A 76 5.79 -9.59 5.51
CA PRO A 76 5.47 -8.75 4.37
C PRO A 76 4.19 -7.94 4.60
N THR A 77 4.20 -6.67 4.22
CA THR A 77 3.04 -5.77 4.44
C THR A 77 2.70 -4.95 3.21
N ILE A 78 1.41 -4.63 3.06
CA ILE A 78 0.90 -3.64 2.12
C ILE A 78 0.47 -2.43 2.92
N THR A 79 1.00 -1.27 2.59
CA THR A 79 0.57 0.01 3.16
C THR A 79 -0.23 0.78 2.13
N ILE A 80 -1.36 1.36 2.56
CA ILE A 80 -2.22 2.22 1.77
C ILE A 80 -2.32 3.56 2.50
N TYR A 81 -2.01 4.64 1.78
CA TYR A 81 -2.13 6.02 2.21
C TYR A 81 -3.30 6.69 1.49
N LYS A 82 -4.06 7.50 2.25
CA LYS A 82 -5.05 8.43 1.70
C LYS A 82 -4.58 9.86 1.90
N SER A 83 -4.48 10.61 0.81
CA SER A 83 -4.27 12.06 0.84
C SER A 83 -5.34 12.73 -0.02
N SER A 84 -6.23 13.50 0.60
CA SER A 84 -7.45 13.99 -0.04
C SER A 84 -8.24 12.83 -0.69
N SER A 85 -8.47 12.88 -2.00
CA SER A 85 -9.09 11.81 -2.80
C SER A 85 -8.11 10.76 -3.32
N TYR A 86 -6.80 10.94 -3.13
CA TYR A 86 -5.78 10.08 -3.70
C TYR A 86 -5.49 8.89 -2.81
N LEU A 87 -5.30 7.73 -3.45
CA LEU A 87 -4.98 6.47 -2.81
C LEU A 87 -3.73 5.91 -3.46
N PHE A 88 -2.69 5.68 -2.66
CA PHE A 88 -1.39 5.19 -3.10
C PHE A 88 -0.69 4.47 -1.97
N GLY A 89 0.44 3.84 -2.24
CA GLY A 89 1.18 3.13 -1.20
C GLY A 89 2.21 2.17 -1.76
N GLY A 90 2.49 1.12 -1.00
CA GLY A 90 3.49 0.15 -1.42
C GLY A 90 3.45 -1.15 -0.64
N TYR A 91 4.11 -2.15 -1.21
CA TYR A 91 4.33 -3.46 -0.64
C TYR A 91 5.79 -3.60 -0.22
N ASN A 92 6.00 -3.93 1.06
CA ASN A 92 7.30 -4.33 1.57
C ASN A 92 7.31 -5.87 1.73
N PRO A 93 8.17 -6.61 1.00
CA PRO A 93 8.32 -8.06 1.16
C PRO A 93 9.09 -8.47 2.42
N ASN A 94 9.71 -7.51 3.13
CA ASN A 94 10.49 -7.75 4.33
C ASN A 94 9.72 -7.30 5.59
N ASN A 95 10.28 -7.63 6.76
CA ASN A 95 9.81 -7.11 8.05
C ASN A 95 10.16 -5.63 8.22
N TRP A 96 9.29 -4.87 8.87
CA TRP A 96 9.69 -3.64 9.57
C TRP A 96 10.31 -4.00 10.92
N THR A 97 11.37 -3.32 11.31
CA THR A 97 12.17 -3.59 12.51
C THR A 97 12.72 -2.33 13.18
N SER A 98 12.46 -1.15 12.61
CA SER A 98 12.98 0.13 13.07
C SER A 98 14.51 0.21 13.06
N SER A 99 15.16 -0.45 12.08
CA SER A 99 16.62 -0.59 12.01
C SER A 99 17.39 0.65 11.56
N SER A 100 16.70 1.73 11.16
CA SER A 100 17.28 2.95 10.58
C SER A 100 18.12 2.70 9.32
N SER A 101 17.74 1.70 8.52
CA SER A 101 18.48 1.29 7.33
C SER A 101 17.59 1.05 6.12
N TYR A 102 18.18 1.13 4.92
CA TYR A 102 17.55 0.63 3.71
C TYR A 102 17.51 -0.90 3.71
N GLN A 103 16.43 -1.45 3.19
CA GLN A 103 16.22 -2.88 2.99
C GLN A 103 16.47 -3.26 1.53
N ASN A 104 16.63 -4.56 1.28
CA ASN A 104 16.64 -5.09 -0.08
C ASN A 104 15.25 -4.88 -0.71
N GLY A 105 15.21 -4.22 -1.88
CA GLY A 105 13.96 -3.90 -2.58
C GLY A 105 13.41 -5.03 -3.46
N ALA A 106 14.07 -6.18 -3.56
CA ALA A 106 13.65 -7.29 -4.40
C ALA A 106 12.22 -7.74 -4.05
N GLY A 107 11.32 -7.69 -5.04
CA GLY A 107 9.90 -8.01 -4.86
C GLY A 107 9.04 -6.89 -4.27
N SER A 108 9.64 -5.79 -3.82
CA SER A 108 8.90 -4.60 -3.40
C SER A 108 8.33 -3.84 -4.60
N PHE A 109 7.22 -3.14 -4.36
CA PHE A 109 6.62 -2.27 -5.35
C PHE A 109 5.87 -1.13 -4.65
N ILE A 110 5.71 -0.02 -5.35
CA ILE A 110 4.79 1.05 -4.96
C ILE A 110 3.66 1.13 -5.98
N PHE A 111 2.55 1.77 -5.65
CA PHE A 111 1.40 1.84 -6.52
C PHE A 111 0.57 3.10 -6.28
N THR A 112 -0.25 3.43 -7.27
CA THR A 112 -1.39 4.34 -7.13
C THR A 112 -2.68 3.63 -7.54
N LEU A 113 -3.74 3.87 -6.79
CA LEU A 113 -5.11 3.38 -7.08
C LEU A 113 -5.99 4.54 -7.57
N VAL A 114 -5.81 5.72 -6.98
CA VAL A 114 -6.47 6.97 -7.38
C VAL A 114 -5.41 8.06 -7.38
N ASN A 115 -5.21 8.71 -8.53
CA ASN A 115 -4.16 9.71 -8.75
C ASN A 115 -4.73 11.02 -9.32
N PRO A 116 -4.00 12.14 -9.19
CA PRO A 116 -4.41 13.47 -9.67
C PRO A 116 -4.74 13.56 -11.16
N ARG A 117 -4.19 12.64 -11.97
CA ARG A 117 -4.36 12.64 -13.42
C ARG A 117 -5.51 11.75 -13.88
N GLY A 118 -6.15 11.01 -12.97
CA GLY A 118 -7.22 10.08 -13.32
C GLY A 118 -6.76 8.86 -14.12
N ASN A 119 -5.46 8.54 -14.10
CA ASN A 119 -4.95 7.33 -14.74
C ASN A 119 -5.47 6.07 -14.04
N GLN A 120 -5.47 4.95 -14.76
CA GLN A 120 -5.81 3.66 -14.19
C GLN A 120 -4.87 3.29 -13.01
N PRO A 121 -5.34 2.46 -12.06
CA PRO A 121 -4.49 1.91 -11.01
C PRO A 121 -3.21 1.30 -11.60
N THR A 122 -2.06 1.73 -11.09
CA THR A 122 -0.75 1.40 -11.65
C THR A 122 0.20 0.97 -10.56
N VAL A 123 0.98 -0.08 -10.84
CA VAL A 123 2.05 -0.60 -9.98
C VAL A 123 3.41 -0.25 -10.59
N PHE A 124 4.33 0.17 -9.75
CA PHE A 124 5.69 0.54 -10.10
C PHE A 124 6.64 -0.42 -9.40
N ARG A 125 7.37 -1.22 -10.18
CA ARG A 125 8.26 -2.26 -9.64
C ARG A 125 9.62 -1.68 -9.30
N TRP A 126 10.25 -2.23 -8.28
CA TRP A 126 11.61 -1.88 -7.92
C TRP A 126 12.55 -2.25 -9.08
N LYS A 127 13.36 -1.30 -9.57
CA LYS A 127 14.24 -1.50 -10.73
C LYS A 127 15.68 -1.84 -10.30
N LYS A 128 16.25 -1.02 -9.42
CA LYS A 128 17.59 -1.14 -8.84
C LYS A 128 17.77 0.04 -7.85
N SER A 129 18.68 -0.09 -6.88
CA SER A 129 19.00 0.84 -5.76
C SER A 129 18.36 0.44 -4.43
N ASN A 130 18.30 1.35 -3.47
CA ASN A 130 17.79 1.06 -2.13
C ASN A 130 16.29 0.77 -2.17
N GLY A 131 15.84 -0.25 -1.44
CA GLY A 131 14.43 -0.61 -1.30
C GLY A 131 13.72 0.23 -0.24
N PRO A 132 12.72 -0.34 0.46
CA PRO A 132 12.08 0.28 1.62
C PRO A 132 13.10 0.74 2.68
N TYR A 133 12.81 1.85 3.38
CA TYR A 133 13.65 2.37 4.45
C TYR A 133 12.96 2.21 5.80
N ASP A 134 13.60 1.51 6.72
CA ASP A 134 13.03 1.06 7.99
C ASP A 134 13.45 1.96 9.16
N GLY A 135 13.02 3.23 9.12
CA GLY A 135 13.32 4.21 10.17
C GLY A 135 12.25 4.26 11.26
N PRO A 136 12.58 4.38 12.56
CA PRO A 136 11.63 4.41 13.68
C PRO A 136 10.71 5.65 13.74
N ASP A 137 11.09 6.72 13.06
CA ASP A 137 10.55 8.08 13.16
C ASP A 137 9.62 8.45 11.99
N ARG A 138 9.17 7.44 11.24
CA ARG A 138 8.36 7.61 10.03
C ARG A 138 7.41 6.43 9.84
N HIS A 139 6.42 6.61 9.00
CA HIS A 139 5.59 5.49 8.54
C HIS A 139 6.31 4.69 7.44
N ALA A 140 5.67 3.67 6.89
CA ALA A 140 6.25 2.85 5.82
C ALA A 140 6.82 3.71 4.67
N THR A 141 8.13 3.69 4.51
CA THR A 141 8.86 4.52 3.55
C THR A 141 9.46 3.64 2.46
N PHE A 142 9.32 4.06 1.20
CA PHE A 142 9.70 3.27 0.05
C PHE A 142 10.78 3.99 -0.78
N GLY A 143 11.85 3.26 -1.08
CA GLY A 143 12.91 3.67 -2.01
C GLY A 143 14.03 4.55 -1.43
N GLY A 144 15.21 4.45 -2.01
CA GLY A 144 16.34 5.36 -1.86
C GLY A 144 16.00 6.80 -2.26
N GLY A 145 16.33 7.77 -1.41
CA GLY A 145 15.87 9.16 -1.59
C GLY A 145 14.39 9.36 -1.25
N HIS A 146 13.69 8.28 -0.91
CA HIS A 146 12.28 8.17 -0.53
C HIS A 146 11.31 8.51 -1.66
N ASP A 147 11.13 7.56 -2.57
CA ASP A 147 10.06 7.59 -3.58
C ASP A 147 8.69 7.91 -2.96
N ILE A 148 8.42 7.33 -1.78
CA ILE A 148 7.32 7.75 -0.89
C ILE A 148 7.88 7.87 0.54
N TYR A 149 7.83 9.07 1.10
CA TYR A 149 8.10 9.35 2.52
C TYR A 149 6.84 9.89 3.20
N VAL A 150 6.46 9.28 4.33
CA VAL A 150 5.37 9.77 5.18
C VAL A 150 5.90 10.01 6.58
N CYS A 151 5.86 11.28 6.99
CA CYS A 151 6.39 11.74 8.27
C CYS A 151 5.55 11.27 9.47
N ASP A 152 6.03 11.56 10.68
CA ASP A 152 5.27 11.41 11.92
C ASP A 152 4.09 12.39 11.98
N ASN A 153 2.96 11.94 12.54
CA ASN A 153 1.71 12.70 12.64
C ASN A 153 1.25 13.34 11.30
N PRO A 154 1.18 12.58 10.19
CA PRO A 154 1.03 13.15 8.85
C PRO A 154 -0.38 13.71 8.56
N HIS A 155 -1.34 13.51 9.47
CA HIS A 155 -2.67 14.12 9.39
C HIS A 155 -2.67 15.62 9.74
N SER A 156 -1.67 16.06 10.49
CA SER A 156 -1.48 17.45 10.92
C SER A 156 -0.10 18.01 10.55
N ASN A 157 0.71 17.25 9.82
CA ASN A 157 2.06 17.59 9.41
C ASN A 157 2.25 17.39 7.89
N THR A 158 2.79 18.40 7.20
CA THR A 158 3.04 18.37 5.75
C THR A 158 4.49 18.09 5.37
N SER A 159 5.34 17.64 6.30
CA SER A 159 6.73 17.28 6.03
C SER A 159 6.91 15.99 5.21
N SER A 160 5.83 15.25 4.95
CA SER A 160 5.82 14.14 3.99
C SER A 160 6.21 14.62 2.59
N TYR A 161 6.84 13.75 1.80
CA TYR A 161 7.21 14.11 0.43
C TYR A 161 7.29 12.90 -0.51
N ILE A 162 7.20 13.19 -1.81
CA ILE A 162 7.36 12.23 -2.90
C ILE A 162 8.70 12.52 -3.61
N GLY A 163 9.66 11.62 -3.44
CA GLY A 163 10.95 11.63 -4.15
C GLY A 163 10.95 10.79 -5.44
N PHE A 164 9.82 10.20 -5.83
CA PHE A 164 9.71 9.32 -7.00
C PHE A 164 10.14 10.06 -8.29
N PRO A 165 10.91 9.44 -9.21
CA PRO A 165 11.15 7.98 -9.33
C PRO A 165 12.61 7.53 -9.17
N CYS A 166 13.12 7.54 -7.94
CA CYS A 166 14.46 7.07 -7.61
C CYS A 166 14.61 5.54 -7.76
N SER A 167 13.83 4.76 -7.02
CA SER A 167 14.07 3.32 -6.82
C SER A 167 13.09 2.42 -7.57
N TYR A 168 11.97 3.01 -7.98
CA TYR A 168 10.91 2.33 -8.72
C TYR A 168 10.86 2.88 -10.16
N GLU A 169 10.41 2.05 -11.09
CA GLU A 169 10.28 2.45 -12.50
C GLU A 169 9.04 3.31 -12.72
N ASP A 170 9.21 4.48 -13.31
CA ASP A 170 8.10 5.37 -13.66
C ASP A 170 7.54 5.06 -15.03
N THR A 171 6.48 4.25 -15.04
CA THR A 171 5.77 3.87 -16.26
C THR A 171 4.74 4.90 -16.71
N LEU A 172 4.46 5.93 -15.89
CA LEU A 172 3.52 7.00 -16.23
C LEU A 172 4.22 8.30 -16.65
N GLY A 173 5.49 8.48 -16.30
CA GLY A 173 6.33 9.62 -16.68
C GLY A 173 6.00 10.91 -15.92
N PHE A 174 5.32 10.83 -14.77
CA PHE A 174 4.92 12.01 -13.99
C PHE A 174 5.84 12.30 -12.80
N GLY A 175 6.79 11.42 -12.47
CA GLY A 175 7.73 11.59 -11.37
C GLY A 175 7.02 11.99 -10.07
N ASN A 176 7.53 13.01 -9.39
CA ASN A 176 7.01 13.43 -8.08
C ASN A 176 5.54 13.91 -8.07
N ALA A 177 4.92 14.14 -9.23
CA ALA A 177 3.51 14.48 -9.34
C ALA A 177 2.59 13.24 -9.41
N THR A 178 3.14 12.02 -9.44
CA THR A 178 2.40 10.76 -9.66
C THR A 178 1.31 10.50 -8.62
N PHE A 179 1.63 10.67 -7.33
CA PHE A 179 0.76 10.21 -6.24
C PHE A 179 -0.19 11.30 -5.72
N THR A 180 0.34 12.50 -5.46
CA THR A 180 -0.39 13.60 -4.81
C THR A 180 -0.47 14.86 -5.68
N GLY A 181 0.20 14.88 -6.84
CA GLY A 181 0.21 15.99 -7.78
C GLY A 181 1.31 17.01 -7.52
N THR A 182 1.91 16.97 -6.34
CA THR A 182 3.03 17.81 -5.90
C THR A 182 4.03 16.97 -5.10
N ASN A 183 5.28 17.43 -4.99
CA ASN A 183 6.27 16.70 -4.21
C ASN A 183 6.04 16.78 -2.69
N SER A 184 5.40 17.83 -2.17
CA SER A 184 5.27 18.13 -0.73
C SER A 184 4.06 19.03 -0.47
N GLY A 185 3.81 19.38 0.80
CA GLY A 185 2.74 20.31 1.17
C GLY A 185 1.35 19.66 1.26
N TRP A 186 1.30 18.35 1.49
CA TRP A 186 0.08 17.56 1.59
C TRP A 186 0.02 16.79 2.92
N TYR A 187 -1.19 16.51 3.38
CA TYR A 187 -1.46 15.70 4.56
C TYR A 187 -1.81 14.26 4.18
N VAL A 188 -1.58 13.31 5.08
CA VAL A 188 -2.13 11.95 5.00
C VAL A 188 -3.32 11.85 5.95
N ASN A 189 -4.52 11.75 5.39
CA ASN A 189 -5.76 11.69 6.15
C ASN A 189 -6.00 10.33 6.80
N GLU A 190 -5.49 9.25 6.18
CA GLU A 190 -5.65 7.89 6.70
C GLU A 190 -4.52 6.98 6.21
N ILE A 191 -4.21 5.97 7.02
CA ILE A 191 -3.25 4.92 6.72
C ILE A 191 -3.88 3.58 7.05
N GLU A 192 -3.79 2.61 6.15
CA GLU A 192 -4.04 1.21 6.47
C GLU A 192 -2.82 0.35 6.13
N VAL A 193 -2.45 -0.55 7.04
CA VAL A 193 -1.40 -1.56 6.81
C VAL A 193 -2.01 -2.94 6.95
N LYS A 194 -1.70 -3.79 5.98
CA LYS A 194 -2.22 -5.15 5.83
C LYS A 194 -1.05 -6.15 5.78
N PHE A 195 -1.20 -7.34 6.39
CA PHE A 195 -0.27 -8.49 6.30
C PHE A 195 -0.99 -9.69 5.71
#